data_AF-X1GD10-F1
#
_entry.id   AF-X1GD10-F1
#
_cell.length_a   1.000
_cell.length_b   1.000
_cell.length_c   1.000
_cell.angle_alpha   90.00
_cell.angle_beta   90.00
_cell.angle_gamma   90.00
#
_symmetry.space_group_name_H-M   'P 1'
#
loop_
_entity.id
_entity.type
_entity.pdbx_description
1 polymer ?
#
loop_
_entity_poly.entity_id
_entity_poly.type
_entity_poly.pdbx_seq_one_letter_code
_entity_poly.pdbx_strand_id
1 'polypeptide(L)'
;TLVTYAIFFSQCYLLALSLNLSLSFLDIAVYMAVANLVVLIPVSIAGIGTRDATLIALFSLQGVSAEAALSYSLLVLFTFYICGAAMGAIAWQIKPIKGAK
;
A
#
# COMPACT_ATOMS: atom_id res chain seq x y z
N THR A 1 17.22 -4.88 2.97
CA THR A 1 16.02 -5.71 2.72
C THR A 1 15.18 -5.91 3.97
N LEU A 2 15.67 -6.59 5.02
CA LEU A 2 14.86 -6.86 6.24
C LEU A 2 14.34 -5.58 6.93
N VAL A 3 15.22 -4.62 7.20
CA VAL A 3 14.85 -3.34 7.84
C VAL A 3 13.81 -2.58 7.01
N THR A 4 13.95 -2.57 5.69
CA THR A 4 13.01 -1.94 4.76
C THR A 4 11.61 -2.55 4.88
N TYR A 5 11.51 -3.89 4.89
CA TYR A 5 10.21 -4.56 5.04
C TYR A 5 9.62 -4.38 6.44
N ALA A 6 10.45 -4.36 7.50
CA ALA A 6 9.99 -4.07 8.85
C ALA A 6 9.36 -2.67 8.93
N ILE A 7 9.99 -1.67 8.32
CA ILE A 7 9.44 -0.30 8.22
C ILE A 7 8.14 -0.32 7.39
N PHE A 8 8.14 -0.97 6.23
CA PHE A 8 6.96 -1.03 5.36
C PHE A 8 5.73 -1.62 6.08
N PHE A 9 5.87 -2.77 6.75
CA PHE A 9 4.77 -3.38 7.48
C PHE A 9 4.33 -2.55 8.69
N SER A 10 5.27 -1.89 9.37
CA SER A 10 4.95 -0.93 10.43
C SER A 10 4.13 0.24 9.90
N GLN A 11 4.49 0.81 8.74
CA GLN A 11 3.72 1.86 8.10
C GLN A 11 2.31 1.37 7.72
N CYS A 12 2.17 0.18 7.13
CA CYS A 12 0.87 -0.41 6.82
C CYS A 12 -0.01 -0.55 8.07
N TYR A 13 0.57 -1.01 9.18
CA TYR A 13 -0.16 -1.11 10.44
C TYR A 13 -0.60 0.25 10.99
N LEU A 14 0.26 1.27 10.92
CA LEU A 14 -0.09 2.64 11.31
C LEU A 14 -1.23 3.21 10.45
N LEU A 15 -1.28 2.88 9.15
CA LEU A 15 -2.40 3.27 8.28
C LEU A 15 -3.71 2.61 8.74
N ALA A 16 -3.68 1.32 9.13
CA ALA A 16 -4.86 0.64 9.66
C ALA A 16 -5.34 1.26 10.98
N LEU A 17 -4.40 1.59 11.88
CA LEU A 17 -4.70 2.31 13.12
C LEU A 17 -5.32 3.70 12.87
N SER A 18 -4.87 4.42 11.84
CA SER A 18 -5.42 5.74 11.50
C SER A 18 -6.90 5.69 11.09
N LEU A 19 -7.37 4.54 10.60
CA LEU A 19 -8.76 4.27 10.25
C LEU A 19 -9.54 3.56 11.38
N ASN A 20 -8.95 3.46 12.57
CA ASN A 20 -9.50 2.74 13.73
C ASN A 20 -9.86 1.28 13.43
N LEU A 21 -9.10 0.61 12.55
CA LEU A 21 -9.32 -0.82 12.26
C LEU A 21 -8.75 -1.68 13.39
N SER A 22 -9.58 -2.56 13.95
CA SER A 22 -9.21 -3.51 15.01
C SER A 22 -8.52 -4.77 14.46
N LEU A 23 -7.51 -4.60 13.61
CA LEU A 23 -6.71 -5.69 13.04
C LEU A 23 -5.38 -5.81 13.78
N SER A 24 -4.89 -7.04 13.99
CA SER A 24 -3.57 -7.20 14.59
C SER A 24 -2.46 -6.83 13.59
N PHE A 25 -1.27 -6.54 14.09
CA PHE A 25 -0.10 -6.28 13.23
C PHE A 25 0.15 -7.44 12.26
N LEU A 26 -0.01 -8.68 12.73
CA LEU A 26 0.25 -9.88 11.94
C LEU A 26 -0.79 -10.03 10.82
N ASP A 27 -2.06 -9.74 11.10
CA ASP A 27 -3.11 -9.75 10.07
C ASP A 27 -2.78 -8.77 8.95
N ILE A 28 -2.46 -7.52 9.30
CA ILE A 28 -2.07 -6.50 8.32
C ILE A 28 -0.84 -6.92 7.53
N ALA A 29 0.19 -7.45 8.19
CA ALA A 29 1.41 -7.88 7.52
C ALA A 29 1.14 -9.00 6.51
N VAL A 30 0.37 -10.02 6.90
CA VAL A 30 0.00 -11.13 6.00
C VAL A 30 -0.88 -10.64 4.86
N TYR A 31 -1.90 -9.82 5.14
CA TYR A 31 -2.81 -9.34 4.10
C TYR A 31 -2.13 -8.44 3.09
N MET A 32 -1.23 -7.56 3.55
CA MET A 32 -0.41 -6.75 2.65
C MET A 32 0.58 -7.60 1.85
N ALA A 33 1.15 -8.66 2.43
CA ALA A 33 2.01 -9.58 1.67
C ALA A 33 1.23 -10.27 0.54
N VAL A 34 0.05 -10.80 0.84
CA VAL A 34 -0.83 -11.44 -0.16
C VAL A 34 -1.27 -10.43 -1.22
N ALA A 35 -1.73 -9.24 -0.82
CA ALA A 35 -2.15 -8.21 -1.75
C ALA A 35 -1.01 -7.76 -2.67
N ASN A 36 0.22 -7.63 -2.16
CA ASN A 36 1.39 -7.31 -2.97
C ASN A 36 1.74 -8.42 -3.97
N LEU A 37 1.57 -9.70 -3.61
CA LEU A 37 1.74 -10.81 -4.56
C LEU A 37 0.71 -10.73 -5.69
N VAL A 38 -0.55 -10.39 -5.39
CA VAL A 38 -1.59 -10.21 -6.41
C VAL A 38 -1.27 -9.06 -7.35
N VAL A 39 -0.74 -7.95 -6.83
CA VAL A 39 -0.34 -6.79 -7.65
C VAL A 39 0.81 -7.10 -8.62
N LEU A 40 1.63 -8.14 -8.36
CA LEU A 40 2.64 -8.59 -9.31
C LEU A 40 2.02 -9.22 -10.57
N ILE A 41 0.76 -9.64 -10.51
CA ILE A 41 0.01 -10.07 -11.69
C ILE A 41 -0.32 -8.80 -12.48
N PRO A 42 0.18 -8.63 -13.71
CA PRO A 42 0.07 -7.38 -14.47
C PRO A 42 -1.34 -7.17 -15.08
N VAL A 43 -2.38 -7.40 -14.28
CA VAL A 43 -3.79 -7.20 -14.65
C VAL A 43 -4.19 -5.72 -14.53
N SER A 44 -3.59 -4.99 -13.58
CA SER A 44 -3.96 -3.60 -13.28
C SER A 44 -2.76 -2.71 -13.01
N ILE A 45 -2.85 -1.43 -13.38
CA ILE A 45 -1.82 -0.42 -13.10
C ILE A 45 -1.83 -0.08 -11.61
N ALA A 46 -0.65 -0.12 -10.97
CA ALA A 46 -0.44 0.19 -9.55
C ALA A 46 -1.30 -0.63 -8.56
N GLY A 47 -1.93 -1.71 -9.02
CA GLY A 47 -2.84 -2.51 -8.20
C GLY A 47 -4.23 -1.91 -8.02
N ILE A 48 -4.60 -0.86 -8.76
CA ILE A 48 -5.95 -0.26 -8.68
C ILE A 48 -6.97 -1.30 -9.13
N GLY A 49 -7.94 -1.61 -8.28
CA GLY A 49 -8.92 -2.69 -8.46
C GLY A 49 -8.47 -4.02 -7.88
N THR A 50 -7.30 -4.55 -8.26
CA THR A 50 -6.86 -5.89 -7.82
C THR A 50 -6.44 -5.93 -6.35
N ARG A 51 -5.69 -4.92 -5.89
CA ARG A 51 -5.33 -4.76 -4.48
C ARG A 51 -6.58 -4.48 -3.65
N ASP A 52 -7.48 -3.64 -4.16
CA ASP A 52 -8.72 -3.26 -3.50
C ASP A 52 -9.60 -4.50 -3.27
N ALA A 53 -9.85 -5.29 -4.30
CA ALA A 53 -10.64 -6.52 -4.21
C ALA A 53 -9.99 -7.54 -3.26
N THR A 54 -8.66 -7.67 -3.29
CA THR A 54 -7.92 -8.58 -2.41
C THR A 54 -8.05 -8.16 -0.95
N LEU A 55 -7.87 -6.88 -0.65
CA LEU A 55 -7.98 -6.36 0.70
C LEU A 55 -9.41 -6.40 1.22
N ILE A 56 -10.42 -6.10 0.39
CA ILE A 56 -11.84 -6.27 0.74
C ILE A 56 -12.11 -7.73 1.12
N ALA A 57 -11.65 -8.69 0.30
CA ALA A 57 -11.84 -10.10 0.56
C ALA A 57 -11.16 -10.55 1.86
N LEU A 58 -9.90 -10.16 2.07
CA LEU A 58 -9.14 -10.55 3.26
C LEU A 58 -9.68 -9.90 4.53
N PHE A 59 -9.96 -8.60 4.52
CA PHE A 59 -10.46 -7.86 5.69
C PHE A 59 -11.88 -8.30 6.07
N SER A 60 -12.67 -8.81 5.11
CA SER A 60 -13.99 -9.39 5.39
C SER A 60 -13.92 -10.61 6.33
N LEU A 61 -12.78 -11.32 6.38
CA LEU A 61 -12.56 -12.43 7.30
C LEU A 61 -12.58 -12.00 8.77
N GLN A 62 -12.37 -10.71 9.04
CA GLN A 62 -12.43 -10.09 10.38
C GLN A 62 -13.67 -9.20 10.55
N GLY A 63 -14.63 -9.28 9.63
CA GLY A 63 -15.86 -8.48 9.69
C GLY A 63 -15.67 -7.00 9.41
N VAL A 64 -14.55 -6.60 8.81
CA VAL A 64 -14.34 -5.21 8.37
C VAL A 64 -15.17 -4.95 7.12
N SER A 65 -15.82 -3.79 7.07
CA SER A 65 -16.67 -3.42 5.94
C SER A 65 -15.85 -3.17 4.66
N ALA A 66 -16.49 -3.35 3.50
CA ALA A 66 -15.84 -3.15 2.22
C ALA A 66 -15.40 -1.68 2.03
N GLU A 67 -16.18 -0.72 2.55
CA GLU A 67 -15.87 0.71 2.53
C GLU A 67 -14.62 1.04 3.33
N ALA A 68 -14.46 0.41 4.50
CA ALA A 68 -13.30 0.59 5.36
C ALA A 68 -12.05 -0.05 4.74
N ALA A 69 -12.17 -1.25 4.16
CA ALA A 69 -11.08 -1.90 3.44
C ALA A 69 -10.65 -1.11 2.18
N LEU A 70 -11.62 -0.57 1.44
CA LEU A 70 -11.36 0.29 0.29
C LEU A 70 -10.65 1.58 0.73
N SER A 71 -11.12 2.22 1.80
CA SER A 71 -10.50 3.41 2.38
C SER A 71 -9.04 3.14 2.78
N TYR A 72 -8.77 1.98 3.39
CA TYR A 72 -7.41 1.54 3.69
C TYR A 72 -6.56 1.38 2.44
N SER A 73 -7.08 0.71 1.40
CA SER A 73 -6.34 0.54 0.14
C SER A 73 -6.04 1.88 -0.55
N LEU A 74 -6.99 2.83 -0.55
CA LEU A 74 -6.76 4.17 -1.08
C LEU A 74 -5.69 4.93 -0.30
N LEU A 75 -5.66 4.77 1.03
CA LEU A 75 -4.64 5.37 1.87
C LEU A 75 -3.25 4.79 1.59
N VAL A 76 -3.17 3.48 1.32
CA VAL A 76 -1.95 2.81 0.84
C VAL A 76 -1.54 3.35 -0.54
N LEU A 77 -2.47 3.52 -1.48
CA LEU A 77 -2.18 4.12 -2.79
C LEU A 77 -1.55 5.51 -2.62
N PHE A 78 -2.19 6.36 -1.82
CA PHE A 78 -1.75 7.73 -1.63
C PHE A 78 -0.37 7.77 -0.97
N THR A 79 -0.19 7.04 0.13
CA THR A 79 1.03 7.09 0.94
C THR A 79 2.25 6.52 0.22
N PHE A 80 2.10 5.38 -0.47
CA PHE A 80 3.27 4.72 -1.08
C PHE A 80 3.49 5.12 -2.53
N TYR A 81 2.42 5.28 -3.32
CA TYR A 81 2.55 5.57 -4.74
C TYR A 81 2.59 7.07 -5.00
N ILE A 82 1.62 7.83 -4.49
CA ILE A 82 1.53 9.27 -4.80
C ILE A 82 2.63 10.04 -4.07
N CYS A 83 2.77 9.88 -2.75
CA CYS A 83 3.84 10.56 -2.01
C CYS A 83 5.22 10.07 -2.45
N GLY A 84 5.40 8.76 -2.70
CA GLY A 84 6.65 8.22 -3.22
C GLY A 84 7.04 8.79 -4.58
N ALA A 85 6.08 8.85 -5.52
CA ALA A 85 6.28 9.47 -6.83
C ALA A 85 6.58 10.98 -6.71
N ALA A 86 5.87 11.69 -5.84
CA ALA A 86 6.11 13.11 -5.59
C ALA A 86 7.53 13.36 -5.05
N MET A 87 7.99 12.55 -4.10
CA MET A 87 9.36 12.63 -3.59
C MET A 87 10.39 12.41 -4.70
N GLY A 88 10.18 11.41 -5.56
CA GLY A 88 11.03 11.15 -6.72
C GLY A 88 11.03 12.31 -7.72
N ALA A 89 9.86 12.86 -8.02
CA ALA A 89 9.72 14.02 -8.91
C ALA A 89 10.41 15.26 -8.35
N ILE A 90 10.25 15.56 -7.05
CA ILE A 90 10.94 16.67 -6.37
C ILE A 90 12.46 16.47 -6.44
N ALA A 91 12.96 15.26 -6.14
CA ALA A 91 14.38 14.95 -6.21
C ALA A 91 14.94 15.16 -7.63
N TRP A 92 14.17 14.79 -8.66
CA TRP A 92 14.52 15.04 -10.06
C TRP A 92 14.60 16.54 -10.39
N GLN A 93 13.68 17.36 -9.88
CA GLN A 93 13.73 18.82 -10.11
C GLN A 93 14.97 19.47 -9.45
N ILE A 94 15.44 18.93 -8.31
CA ILE A 94 16.61 19.46 -7.60
C ILE A 94 17.92 19.06 -8.30
N LYS A 95 18.02 17.81 -8.76
CA LYS A 95 19.19 17.30 -9.49
C LYS A 95 18.77 16.52 -10.73
N PRO A 96 18.37 17.20 -11.81
CA PRO A 96 18.03 16.52 -13.05
C PRO A 96 19.30 15.89 -13.63
N ILE A 97 19.18 14.69 -14.19
CA ILE A 97 20.30 14.05 -14.90
C ILE A 97 20.62 14.92 -16.13
N LYS A 98 21.81 15.54 -16.11
CA LYS A 98 22.32 16.30 -17.26
C LYS A 98 22.82 15.28 -18.30
N GLY A 99 22.02 15.00 -19.32
CA GLY A 99 22.46 14.15 -20.44
C GLY A 99 21.43 13.20 -21.04
N ALA A 100 20.15 13.24 -20.63
CA ALA A 100 19.10 12.55 -21.38
C ALA A 100 18.85 13.28 -22.71
N LYS A 101 19.67 12.99 -23.72
CA LYS A 101 19.29 13.10 -25.13
C LYS A 101 18.67 11.78 -25.56
#